data_AF-A0A2S9JZM8-F1
#
_entry.id   AF-A0A2S9JZM8-F1
#
_cell.length_a   1.000
_cell.length_b   1.000
_cell.length_c   1.000
_cell.angle_alpha   90.00
_cell.angle_beta   90.00
_cell.angle_gamma   90.00
#
_symmetry.space_group_name_H-M   'P 1'
#
loop_
_entity.id
_entity.type
_entity.pdbx_description
1 polymer ?
#
loop_
_entity_poly.entity_id
_entity_poly.type
_entity_poly.pdbx_seq_one_letter_code
_entity_poly.pdbx_strand_id
1 'polypeptide(L)'
;MRSFLIFWAGPLSFLWGWYFLSYYDLSMGMYFFSREMHDLVFTIYGNILGIAPDSIPPLVARACIVDTGLVFCLIAFRRRKQIIAWGKVWRANRAAAAASANTALAYSKELPSAF
;
A
#
# COMPACT_ATOMS: atom_id res chain seq x y z
N MET A 1 7.04 1.79 -16.53
CA MET A 1 6.78 1.42 -15.12
C MET A 1 5.29 1.28 -14.82
N ARG A 2 4.43 2.23 -15.24
CA ARG A 2 2.97 2.16 -14.96
C ARG A 2 2.33 0.86 -15.43
N SER A 3 2.57 0.44 -16.68
CA SER A 3 1.98 -0.82 -17.19
C SER A 3 2.45 -2.04 -16.39
N PHE A 4 3.74 -2.13 -16.05
CA PHE A 4 4.27 -3.21 -15.21
C PHE A 4 3.57 -3.29 -13.85
N LEU A 5 3.36 -2.14 -13.19
CA LEU A 5 2.63 -2.08 -11.93
C LEU A 5 1.15 -2.47 -12.06
N ILE A 6 0.50 -2.09 -13.16
CA ILE A 6 -0.91 -2.44 -13.40
C ILE A 6 -1.05 -3.94 -13.66
N PHE A 7 -0.18 -4.51 -14.49
CA PHE A 7 -0.17 -5.95 -14.77
C PHE A 7 0.24 -6.80 -13.56
N TRP A 8 1.02 -6.24 -12.63
CA TRP A 8 1.36 -6.88 -11.37
C TRP A 8 0.25 -6.73 -10.32
N ALA A 9 -0.22 -5.52 -10.06
CA ALA A 9 -1.20 -5.23 -9.03
C ALA A 9 -2.61 -5.70 -9.41
N GLY A 10 -2.94 -5.77 -10.70
CA GLY A 10 -4.24 -6.23 -11.21
C GLY A 10 -4.64 -7.62 -10.71
N PRO A 11 -3.89 -8.69 -11.04
CA PRO A 11 -4.21 -10.04 -10.58
C PRO A 11 -4.15 -10.17 -9.06
N LEU A 12 -3.24 -9.45 -8.40
CA LEU A 12 -3.16 -9.43 -6.93
C LEU A 12 -4.42 -8.82 -6.32
N SER A 13 -4.87 -7.68 -6.84
CA SER A 13 -6.08 -6.98 -6.38
C SER A 13 -7.33 -7.80 -6.64
N PHE A 14 -7.37 -8.52 -7.77
CA PHE A 14 -8.47 -9.42 -8.07
C PHE A 14 -8.53 -10.58 -7.07
N LEU A 15 -7.39 -11.21 -6.76
CA LEU A 15 -7.30 -12.29 -5.77
C LEU A 15 -7.73 -11.80 -4.37
N TRP A 16 -7.20 -10.66 -3.92
CA TRP A 16 -7.60 -10.08 -2.64
C TRP A 16 -9.08 -9.66 -2.62
N GLY A 17 -9.56 -9.05 -3.70
CA GLY A 17 -10.96 -8.64 -3.83
C GLY A 17 -11.89 -9.84 -3.70
N TRP A 18 -11.61 -10.91 -4.41
CA TRP A 18 -12.36 -12.17 -4.29
C TRP A 18 -12.24 -12.79 -2.88
N TYR A 19 -11.02 -12.83 -2.31
CA TYR A 19 -10.80 -13.36 -0.97
C TYR A 19 -11.63 -12.61 0.08
N PHE A 20 -11.64 -11.28 0.05
CA PHE A 20 -12.43 -10.49 0.99
C PHE A 20 -13.93 -10.63 0.75
N LEU A 21 -14.39 -10.58 -0.50
CA LEU A 21 -15.82 -10.77 -0.82
C LEU A 21 -16.32 -12.12 -0.31
N SER A 22 -15.61 -13.18 -0.64
CA SER A 22 -15.97 -14.55 -0.24
C SER A 22 -15.84 -14.78 1.26
N TYR A 23 -14.82 -14.21 1.90
CA TYR A 23 -14.67 -14.28 3.34
C TYR A 23 -15.81 -13.59 4.10
N TYR A 24 -16.27 -12.43 3.65
CA TYR A 24 -17.42 -11.72 4.26
C TYR A 24 -18.78 -12.22 3.75
N ASP A 25 -18.81 -13.29 2.96
CA ASP A 25 -20.02 -13.84 2.34
C ASP A 25 -20.84 -12.81 1.55
N LEU A 26 -20.13 -11.89 0.87
CA LEU A 26 -20.70 -10.92 -0.05
C LEU A 26 -20.99 -11.61 -1.39
N SER A 27 -21.86 -12.62 -1.34
CA SER A 27 -22.18 -13.47 -2.47
C SER A 27 -22.87 -12.70 -3.60
N MET A 28 -23.63 -11.64 -3.29
CA MET A 28 -24.41 -10.85 -4.27
C MET A 28 -25.29 -11.75 -5.18
N GLY A 29 -25.68 -12.94 -4.70
CA GLY A 29 -26.38 -13.96 -5.49
C GLY A 29 -25.51 -14.84 -6.39
N MET A 30 -24.19 -14.66 -6.39
CA MET A 30 -23.21 -15.48 -7.10
C MET A 30 -22.49 -16.44 -6.15
N TYR A 31 -22.53 -17.74 -6.45
CA TYR A 31 -21.83 -18.79 -5.68
C TYR A 31 -20.32 -18.55 -5.59
N PHE A 32 -19.72 -17.94 -6.62
CA PHE A 32 -18.28 -17.68 -6.64
C PHE A 32 -17.79 -16.81 -5.48
N PHE A 33 -18.62 -15.89 -4.98
CA PHE A 33 -18.29 -15.00 -3.86
C PHE A 33 -18.91 -15.48 -2.53
N SER A 34 -19.34 -16.74 -2.46
CA SER A 34 -19.84 -17.32 -1.20
C SER A 34 -18.71 -17.82 -0.32
N ARG A 35 -18.99 -17.92 0.97
CA ARG A 35 -18.08 -18.59 1.92
C ARG A 35 -17.92 -20.08 1.65
N GLU A 36 -18.93 -20.76 1.14
CA GLU A 36 -18.81 -22.18 0.77
C GLU A 36 -17.76 -22.41 -0.34
N MET A 37 -17.77 -21.56 -1.38
CA MET A 37 -16.78 -21.65 -2.45
C MET A 37 -15.37 -21.33 -1.93
N HIS A 38 -15.24 -20.36 -1.02
CA HIS A 38 -13.99 -20.04 -0.34
C HIS A 38 -13.42 -21.29 0.35
N ASP A 39 -14.21 -21.91 1.22
CA ASP A 39 -13.79 -23.06 2.03
C ASP A 39 -13.46 -24.27 1.15
N LEU A 40 -14.25 -24.49 0.07
CA LEU A 40 -13.98 -25.54 -0.91
C LEU A 40 -12.62 -25.35 -1.59
N VAL A 41 -12.33 -24.13 -2.05
CA VAL A 41 -11.06 -23.81 -2.72
C VAL A 41 -9.89 -24.02 -1.77
N PHE A 42 -9.96 -23.52 -0.54
CA PHE A 42 -8.89 -23.70 0.44
C PHE A 42 -8.72 -25.16 0.86
N THR A 43 -9.80 -25.94 0.95
CA THR A 43 -9.73 -27.39 1.20
C THR A 43 -9.00 -28.12 0.08
N ILE A 44 -9.32 -27.81 -1.19
CA ILE A 44 -8.64 -28.40 -2.35
C ILE A 44 -7.15 -28.06 -2.32
N TYR A 45 -6.81 -26.79 -2.12
CA TYR A 45 -5.40 -26.37 -2.04
C TYR A 45 -4.67 -26.97 -0.84
N GLY A 46 -5.32 -27.08 0.31
CA GLY A 46 -4.76 -27.72 1.51
C GLY A 46 -4.42 -29.18 1.25
N ASN A 47 -5.32 -29.90 0.59
CA ASN A 47 -5.11 -31.29 0.19
C ASN A 47 -3.96 -31.44 -0.82
N ILE A 48 -3.87 -30.53 -1.81
CA ILE A 48 -2.79 -30.56 -2.81
C ILE A 48 -1.43 -30.24 -2.18
N LEU A 49 -1.38 -29.26 -1.27
CA LEU A 49 -0.15 -28.80 -0.63
C LEU A 49 0.25 -29.64 0.59
N GLY A 50 -0.64 -30.52 1.08
CA GLY A 50 -0.43 -31.30 2.30
C GLY A 50 -0.38 -30.46 3.57
N ILE A 51 -1.06 -29.31 3.59
CA ILE A 51 -1.11 -28.38 4.74
C ILE A 51 -2.55 -28.08 5.14
N ALA A 52 -2.75 -27.62 6.38
CA ALA A 52 -4.08 -27.23 6.84
C ALA A 52 -4.64 -26.07 6.00
N PRO A 53 -5.91 -26.12 5.56
CA PRO A 53 -6.51 -25.06 4.74
C PRO A 53 -6.44 -23.68 5.42
N ASP A 54 -6.61 -23.63 6.74
CA ASP A 54 -6.52 -22.41 7.55
C ASP A 54 -5.13 -21.77 7.57
N SER A 55 -4.08 -22.54 7.24
CA SER A 55 -2.71 -22.04 7.18
C SER A 55 -2.37 -21.37 5.84
N ILE A 56 -3.20 -21.56 4.80
CA ILE A 56 -2.95 -21.03 3.45
C ILE A 56 -3.12 -19.51 3.40
N PRO A 57 -4.24 -18.91 3.88
CA PRO A 57 -4.40 -17.46 3.82
C PRO A 57 -3.27 -16.65 4.47
N PRO A 58 -2.78 -16.96 5.68
CA PRO A 58 -1.67 -16.22 6.26
C PRO A 58 -0.35 -16.43 5.51
N LEU A 59 -0.15 -17.59 4.86
CA LEU A 59 1.02 -17.84 4.02
C LEU A 59 1.01 -16.99 2.75
N VAL A 60 -0.14 -16.93 2.08
CA VAL A 60 -0.37 -16.09 0.89
C VAL A 60 -0.22 -14.61 1.25
N ALA A 61 -0.75 -14.17 2.39
CA ALA A 61 -0.61 -12.80 2.87
C ALA A 61 0.87 -12.42 3.05
N ARG A 62 1.67 -13.29 3.69
CA ARG A 62 3.11 -13.07 3.87
C ARG A 62 3.83 -13.00 2.52
N ALA A 63 3.52 -13.90 1.60
CA ALA A 63 4.09 -13.89 0.25
C ALA A 63 3.78 -12.58 -0.49
N CYS A 64 2.53 -12.09 -0.40
CA CYS A 64 2.11 -10.82 -1.00
C CYS A 64 2.87 -9.62 -0.41
N ILE A 65 3.08 -9.59 0.91
CA ILE A 65 3.83 -8.52 1.58
C ILE A 65 5.28 -8.49 1.08
N VAL A 66 5.93 -9.67 1.02
CA VAL A 66 7.30 -9.79 0.54
C VAL A 66 7.41 -9.36 -0.92
N ASP A 67 6.52 -9.85 -1.79
CA ASP A 67 6.49 -9.53 -3.21
C ASP A 67 6.25 -8.02 -3.47
N THR A 68 5.29 -7.44 -2.74
CA THR A 68 5.04 -5.99 -2.76
C THR A 68 6.29 -5.21 -2.34
N GLY A 69 6.94 -5.64 -1.25
CA GLY A 69 8.19 -5.06 -0.78
C GLY A 69 9.28 -5.10 -1.85
N LEU A 70 9.45 -6.23 -2.54
CA LEU A 70 10.43 -6.37 -3.62
C LEU A 70 10.13 -5.43 -4.80
N VAL A 71 8.86 -5.32 -5.22
CA VAL A 71 8.46 -4.41 -6.30
C VAL A 71 8.74 -2.95 -5.91
N PHE A 72 8.39 -2.55 -4.68
CA PHE A 72 8.68 -1.20 -4.19
C PHE A 72 10.19 -0.95 -4.06
N CYS A 73 10.97 -1.92 -3.56
CA CYS A 73 12.43 -1.83 -3.50
C CYS A 73 13.04 -1.66 -4.89
N LEU A 74 12.59 -2.42 -5.88
CA LEU A 74 13.05 -2.30 -7.27
C LEU A 74 12.73 -0.92 -7.83
N ILE A 75 11.53 -0.41 -7.61
CA ILE A 75 11.12 0.93 -8.06
C ILE A 75 11.93 2.02 -7.37
N ALA A 76 12.12 1.91 -6.06
CA ALA A 76 12.92 2.84 -5.27
C ALA A 76 14.37 2.88 -5.79
N PHE A 77 14.96 1.71 -6.07
CA PHE A 77 16.31 1.62 -6.61
C PHE A 77 16.43 2.25 -8.01
N ARG A 78 15.46 1.97 -8.91
CA ARG A 78 15.42 2.54 -10.26
C ARG A 78 15.17 4.05 -10.27
N ARG A 79 14.38 4.56 -9.32
CA ARG A 79 14.01 5.99 -9.22
C ARG A 79 14.81 6.74 -8.14
N ARG A 80 15.86 6.14 -7.57
CA ARG A 80 16.62 6.71 -6.44
C ARG A 80 17.03 8.16 -6.65
N LYS A 81 17.47 8.54 -7.85
CA LYS A 81 17.87 9.92 -8.18
C LYS A 81 16.69 10.90 -8.10
N GLN A 82 15.52 10.49 -8.61
CA GLN A 82 14.30 11.30 -8.55
C GLN A 82 13.77 11.43 -7.12
N ILE A 83 13.84 10.35 -6.33
CA ILE A 83 13.42 10.33 -4.92
C ILE A 83 14.32 11.25 -4.09
N ILE A 84 15.64 11.17 -4.28
CA ILE A 84 16.60 12.05 -3.61
C ILE A 84 16.37 13.51 -4.00
N ALA A 85 16.16 13.80 -5.28
CA ALA A 85 15.87 15.15 -5.77
C ALA A 85 14.58 15.70 -5.14
N TRP A 86 13.49 14.91 -5.15
CA TRP A 86 12.24 15.26 -4.49
C TRP A 86 12.43 15.52 -3.00
N GLY A 87 13.18 14.67 -2.29
CA GLY A 87 13.47 14.85 -0.86
C GLY A 87 14.33 16.08 -0.56
N LYS A 88 15.23 16.49 -1.47
CA LYS A 88 15.98 17.75 -1.34
C LYS A 88 15.05 18.97 -1.50
N VAL A 89 14.19 18.96 -2.51
CA VAL A 89 13.20 20.03 -2.75
C VAL A 89 12.24 20.16 -1.58
N TRP A 90 11.72 19.04 -1.07
CA TRP A 90 10.81 19.04 0.07
C TRP A 90 11.45 19.64 1.33
N ARG A 91 12.72 19.29 1.63
CA ARG A 91 13.46 19.89 2.75
C ARG A 91 13.71 21.39 2.54
N ALA A 92 14.08 21.80 1.33
CA ALA A 92 14.30 23.21 1.00
C ALA A 92 13.01 24.04 1.20
N ASN A 93 11.87 23.52 0.74
CA ASN A 93 10.57 24.19 0.91
C ASN A 93 10.18 24.33 2.40
N ARG A 94 10.45 23.32 3.23
CA ARG A 94 10.19 23.40 4.68
C ARG A 94 11.13 24.38 5.38
N ALA A 95 12.39 24.45 4.98
CA ALA A 95 13.34 25.42 5.50
C ALA A 95 12.93 26.86 5.14
N ALA A 96 12.51 27.09 3.89
CA ALA A 96 11.99 28.38 3.45
C ALA A 96 10.71 28.77 4.20
N ALA A 97 9.76 27.84 4.40
CA ALA A 97 8.55 28.11 5.18
C ALA A 97 8.85 28.46 6.65
N ALA A 98 9.79 27.77 7.28
CA ALA A 98 10.23 28.08 8.64
C ALA A 98 10.94 29.45 8.72
N ALA A 99 11.77 29.79 7.74
CA ALA A 99 12.42 31.09 7.67
C ALA A 99 11.39 32.23 7.54
N SER A 100 10.42 32.10 6.64
CA SER A 100 9.35 33.10 6.47
C SER A 100 8.49 33.26 7.73
N ALA A 101 8.21 32.17 8.45
CA ALA A 101 7.47 32.23 9.72
C ALA A 101 8.27 32.96 10.82
N ASN A 102 9.58 32.73 10.91
CA ASN A 102 10.46 33.42 11.84
C ASN A 102 10.57 34.93 11.53
N THR A 103 10.66 35.30 10.25
CA THR A 103 10.66 36.70 9.82
C THR A 103 9.34 37.39 10.15
N ALA A 104 8.20 36.72 9.96
CA ALA A 104 6.88 37.24 10.33
C ALA A 104 6.73 37.44 11.84
N LEU A 105 7.25 36.51 12.65
CA LEU A 105 7.28 36.62 14.11
C LEU A 105 8.15 37.80 14.57
N ALA A 106 9.34 37.97 13.98
CA ALA A 106 10.23 39.09 14.29
C ALA A 106 9.55 40.43 13.97
N TYR A 107 8.93 40.54 12.79
CA TYR A 107 8.16 41.73 12.41
C TYR A 107 7.01 42.02 13.38
N SER A 108 6.26 41.00 13.82
CA SER A 108 5.19 41.18 14.81
C SER A 108 5.67 41.65 16.19
N LYS A 109 6.94 41.36 16.53
CA LYS A 109 7.53 41.70 17.83
C LYS A 109 8.12 43.12 17.83
N GLU A 110 8.52 43.62 16.67
CA GLU A 110 9.05 44.99 16.50
C GLU A 110 7.98 46.02 16.16
N LEU A 111 6.77 45.60 15.80
CA LEU A 111 5.62 46.50 15.78
C LEU A 111 5.44 47.08 17.20
N PRO A 112 5.48 48.42 17.36
CA PRO A 112 5.16 49.01 18.65
C PRO A 112 3.77 48.53 19.03
N SER A 113 3.59 48.15 20.30
CA SER A 113 2.27 47.87 20.86
C SER A 113 1.46 49.15 20.78
N ALA A 114 0.86 49.40 19.62
CA ALA A 114 0.02 50.54 19.35
C ALA A 114 -1.36 50.24 19.95
N PHE A 115 -1.40 50.25 21.28
CA PHE A 115 -2.53 50.58 22.14
C PHE A 115 -1.96 51.17 23.43
#